data_AF-A0A6J5XV27-F1
#
_entry.id   AF-A0A6J5XV27-F1
#
_cell.length_a   1.000
_cell.length_b   1.000
_cell.length_c   1.000
_cell.angle_alpha   90.00
_cell.angle_beta   90.00
_cell.angle_gamma   90.00
#
_symmetry.space_group_name_H-M   'P 1'
#
loop_
_entity.id
_entity.type
_entity.pdbx_description
1 polymer ?
#
loop_
_entity_poly.entity_id
_entity_poly.type
_entity_poly.pdbx_seq_one_letter_code
_entity_poly.pdbx_strand_id
1 'polypeptide(L)'
;MLPIDLPLTLTQLASSGFGTEYWKLQNLAFLHQLKEVTIQYSDEFSTYILENAQNLKKIVIFLGCEDEQSKAAEMVSRIKMISTATIIIWRNE
;
A
#
# COMPACT_ATOMS: atom_id res chain seq x y z
N MET A 1 -2.62 41.43 -26.78
CA MET A 1 -3.20 40.08 -26.82
C MET A 1 -2.12 39.12 -27.30
N LEU A 2 -1.48 38.42 -26.36
CA LEU A 2 -0.57 37.26 -26.44
C LEU A 2 -0.22 36.90 -24.97
N PRO A 3 0.24 35.69 -24.65
CA PRO A 3 -0.54 34.45 -24.49
C PRO A 3 -0.56 34.03 -23.00
N ILE A 4 -1.53 33.21 -22.57
CA ILE A 4 -1.39 32.52 -21.29
C ILE A 4 -1.07 31.08 -21.62
N ASP A 5 0.23 30.81 -21.73
CA ASP A 5 0.79 29.49 -21.50
C ASP A 5 0.30 29.04 -20.13
N LEU A 6 -0.78 28.26 -20.12
CA LEU A 6 -1.22 27.57 -18.93
C LEU A 6 -0.11 26.55 -18.63
N PRO A 7 0.57 26.62 -17.47
CA PRO A 7 1.64 25.68 -17.19
C PRO A 7 1.08 24.26 -17.24
N LEU A 8 1.84 23.41 -17.94
CA LEU A 8 1.65 21.97 -18.13
C LEU A 8 1.83 21.19 -16.81
N THR A 9 1.44 21.80 -15.68
CA THR A 9 1.62 21.29 -14.32
C THR A 9 0.34 20.71 -13.73
N LEU A 10 -0.84 20.97 -14.33
CA LEU A 10 -2.10 20.39 -13.86
C LEU A 10 -2.33 18.94 -14.34
N THR A 11 -1.51 18.44 -15.25
CA THR A 11 -1.61 17.04 -15.75
C THR A 11 -0.94 16.03 -14.82
N GLN A 12 -0.25 16.48 -13.76
CA GLN A 12 0.48 15.62 -12.83
C GLN A 12 -0.33 15.20 -11.58
N LEU A 13 -1.65 15.46 -11.56
CA LEU A 13 -2.56 15.03 -10.50
C LEU A 13 -3.26 13.68 -10.78
N ALA A 14 -2.85 12.95 -11.81
CA ALA A 14 -3.33 11.60 -12.04
C ALA A 14 -2.49 10.60 -11.23
N SER A 15 -3.08 10.10 -10.14
CA SER A 15 -2.58 9.13 -9.13
C SER A 15 -1.89 9.71 -7.89
N SER A 16 -2.47 10.72 -7.23
CA SER A 16 -2.20 10.87 -5.79
C SER A 16 -2.99 9.79 -5.04
N GLY A 17 -2.40 8.61 -4.91
CA GLY A 17 -2.86 7.68 -3.90
C GLY A 17 -2.86 8.35 -2.52
N PHE A 18 -3.68 7.84 -1.62
CA PHE A 18 -3.65 8.19 -0.22
C PHE A 18 -2.31 7.77 0.42
N GLY A 19 -1.32 8.67 0.34
CA GLY A 19 0.01 8.42 0.88
C GLY A 19 0.04 8.14 2.38
N THR A 20 1.20 7.77 2.92
CA THR A 20 1.41 7.35 4.32
C THR A 20 0.81 8.31 5.36
N GLU A 21 0.78 9.62 5.08
CA GLU A 21 0.16 10.62 5.96
C GLU A 21 -1.35 10.43 6.14
N TYR A 22 -2.06 10.02 5.09
CA TYR A 22 -3.50 9.73 5.18
C TYR A 22 -3.76 8.61 6.18
N TRP A 23 -3.02 7.50 6.09
CA TRP A 23 -3.19 6.35 6.96
C TRP A 23 -2.81 6.62 8.42
N LYS A 24 -1.86 7.53 8.67
CA LYS A 24 -1.55 8.02 10.01
C LYS A 24 -2.74 8.76 10.65
N LEU A 25 -3.49 9.53 9.86
CA LEU A 25 -4.66 10.27 10.34
C LEU A 25 -5.88 9.39 10.61
N GLN A 26 -5.94 8.17 10.07
CA GLN A 26 -7.06 7.23 10.28
C GLN A 26 -7.11 6.63 11.69
N ASN A 27 -6.21 7.01 12.60
CA ASN A 27 -6.13 6.51 13.98
C ASN A 27 -6.22 4.98 14.06
N LEU A 28 -5.29 4.30 13.38
CA LEU A 28 -5.21 2.84 13.30
C LEU A 28 -4.56 2.27 14.57
N ALA A 29 -5.13 2.59 15.72
CA ALA A 29 -4.66 2.19 17.05
C ALA A 29 -4.68 0.67 17.26
N PHE A 30 -5.15 -0.14 16.32
CA PHE A 30 -5.01 -1.60 16.39
C PHE A 30 -3.68 -2.10 15.84
N LEU A 31 -2.93 -1.29 15.07
CA LEU A 31 -1.70 -1.73 14.39
C LEU A 31 -0.64 -2.22 15.37
N HIS A 32 -0.53 -1.62 16.56
CA HIS A 32 0.43 -2.09 17.56
C HIS A 32 0.05 -3.44 18.16
N GLN A 33 -1.18 -3.92 18.00
CA GLN A 33 -1.63 -5.24 18.47
C GLN A 33 -1.87 -6.22 17.33
N LEU A 34 -1.84 -5.75 16.08
CA LEU A 34 -2.14 -6.55 14.91
C LEU A 34 -1.10 -7.66 14.75
N LYS A 35 -1.54 -8.90 14.92
CA LYS A 35 -0.71 -10.10 14.75
C LYS A 35 -0.92 -10.76 13.41
N GLU A 36 -2.17 -10.82 12.95
CA GLU A 36 -2.53 -11.47 11.69
C GLU A 36 -3.60 -10.67 10.97
N VAL A 37 -3.51 -10.57 9.65
CA VAL A 37 -4.51 -9.87 8.84
C VAL A 37 -4.64 -10.51 7.45
N THR A 38 -5.84 -10.45 6.89
CA THR A 38 -6.10 -10.74 5.48
C THR A 38 -6.71 -9.50 4.86
N ILE A 39 -6.13 -9.02 3.76
CA ILE A 39 -6.57 -7.82 3.05
C ILE A 39 -6.60 -8.08 1.56
N GLN A 40 -7.45 -7.35 0.84
CA GLN A 40 -7.29 -7.23 -0.61
C GLN A 40 -6.06 -6.37 -0.91
N TYR A 41 -5.40 -6.65 -2.03
CA TYR A 41 -4.28 -5.87 -2.52
C TYR A 41 -4.66 -4.39 -2.64
N SER A 42 -3.84 -3.58 -2.00
CA SER A 42 -3.81 -2.13 -2.14
C SER A 42 -2.36 -1.73 -1.99
N ASP A 43 -1.81 -1.06 -2.99
CA ASP A 43 -0.40 -0.64 -2.97
C ASP A 43 -0.08 0.15 -1.69
N GLU A 44 -0.99 1.05 -1.29
CA GLU A 44 -0.76 1.95 -0.16
C GLU A 44 -1.09 1.32 1.19
N PHE A 45 -2.25 0.67 1.31
CA PHE A 45 -2.68 0.13 2.61
C PHE A 45 -1.86 -1.09 3.02
N SER A 46 -1.53 -1.96 2.05
CA SER A 46 -0.68 -3.12 2.32
C SER A 46 0.72 -2.67 2.73
N THR A 47 1.27 -1.66 2.04
CA THR A 47 2.55 -1.05 2.40
C THR A 47 2.50 -0.47 3.80
N TYR A 48 1.46 0.29 4.12
CA TYR A 48 1.31 0.91 5.43
C TYR A 48 1.29 -0.12 6.57
N ILE A 49 0.54 -1.21 6.42
CA ILE A 49 0.51 -2.30 7.42
C ILE A 49 1.91 -2.90 7.59
N LEU A 50 2.58 -3.24 6.49
CA LEU A 50 3.89 -3.90 6.51
C LEU A 50 4.99 -3.02 7.14
N GLU A 51 4.94 -1.71 6.95
CA GLU A 51 5.89 -0.75 7.53
C GLU A 51 5.62 -0.43 9.01
N ASN A 52 4.36 -0.49 9.47
CA ASN A 52 3.98 0.08 10.76
C ASN A 52 3.50 -0.96 11.79
N ALA A 53 3.08 -2.17 11.38
CA ALA A 53 2.59 -3.20 12.28
C ALA A 53 3.73 -3.99 12.93
N GLN A 54 4.29 -3.45 14.02
CA GLN A 54 5.43 -4.03 14.75
C GLN A 54 5.22 -5.48 15.25
N ASN A 55 3.97 -5.85 15.56
CA ASN A 55 3.63 -7.16 16.14
C ASN A 55 3.06 -8.13 15.10
N LEU A 56 3.11 -7.77 13.81
CA LEU A 56 2.60 -8.58 12.73
C LEU A 56 3.44 -9.86 12.58
N LYS A 57 2.74 -10.99 12.49
CA LYS A 57 3.29 -12.33 12.29
C LYS A 57 2.93 -12.90 10.94
N LYS A 58 1.74 -12.55 10.44
CA LYS A 58 1.23 -13.05 9.17
C LYS A 58 0.36 -12.01 8.49
N ILE A 59 0.53 -11.89 7.18
CA ILE A 59 -0.40 -11.16 6.32
C ILE A 59 -0.72 -12.00 5.09
N VAL A 60 -2.00 -12.05 4.76
CA VAL A 60 -2.49 -12.61 3.49
C VAL A 60 -2.96 -11.46 2.62
N ILE A 61 -2.38 -11.32 1.44
CA ILE A 61 -2.72 -10.28 0.46
C ILE A 61 -3.44 -10.99 -0.69
N PHE A 62 -4.74 -10.72 -0.81
CA PHE A 62 -5.58 -11.26 -1.86
C PHE A 62 -5.53 -10.39 -3.11
N LEU A 63 -5.19 -10.97 -4.25
CA LEU A 63 -5.12 -10.29 -5.54
C LEU A 63 -6.44 -10.44 -6.30
N GLY A 64 -7.04 -9.32 -6.67
CA GLY A 64 -8.28 -9.25 -7.45
C GLY A 64 -8.07 -9.30 -8.96
N CYS A 65 -6.86 -9.05 -9.47
CA CYS A 65 -6.56 -9.08 -10.90
C CYS A 65 -5.15 -9.67 -11.19
N GLU A 66 -4.91 -10.11 -12.43
CA GLU A 66 -3.65 -10.73 -12.84
C GLU A 66 -2.44 -9.78 -12.71
N ASP A 67 -2.63 -8.52 -13.08
CA ASP A 67 -1.58 -7.48 -13.09
C ASP A 67 -1.13 -7.07 -11.68
N GLU A 68 -1.88 -7.44 -10.65
CA GLU A 68 -1.53 -7.17 -9.25
C GLU A 68 -0.43 -8.09 -8.72
N GLN A 69 -0.16 -9.25 -9.35
CA GLN A 69 0.91 -10.15 -8.88
C GLN A 69 2.29 -9.51 -8.97
N SER A 70 2.62 -8.97 -10.15
CA SER A 70 3.91 -8.31 -10.36
C SER A 70 4.05 -7.07 -9.49
N LYS A 71 2.97 -6.30 -9.33
CA LYS A 71 2.93 -5.10 -8.47
C LYS A 71 3.13 -5.46 -7.00
N ALA A 72 2.44 -6.50 -6.50
CA ALA A 72 2.61 -6.98 -5.14
C ALA A 72 4.03 -7.50 -4.88
N ALA A 73 4.60 -8.26 -5.82
CA ALA A 73 5.98 -8.72 -5.72
C ALA A 73 6.98 -7.55 -5.70
N GLU A 74 6.79 -6.56 -6.57
CA GLU A 74 7.61 -5.34 -6.62
C GLU A 74 7.51 -4.54 -5.32
N MET A 75 6.29 -4.31 -4.80
CA MET A 75 6.06 -3.64 -3.52
C MET A 75 6.77 -4.38 -2.38
N VAL A 76 6.57 -5.70 -2.26
CA VAL A 76 7.20 -6.52 -1.22
C VAL A 76 8.74 -6.49 -1.32
N SER A 77 9.30 -6.40 -2.52
CA SER A 77 10.76 -6.32 -2.70
C SER A 77 11.37 -4.99 -2.23
N ARG A 78 10.58 -3.91 -2.21
CA ARG A 78 11.04 -2.55 -1.88
C ARG A 78 10.83 -2.20 -0.42
N ILE A 79 9.84 -2.82 0.20
CA ILE A 79 9.36 -2.41 1.51
C ILE A 79 10.32 -2.83 2.63
N LYS A 80 10.56 -1.90 3.56
CA LYS A 80 11.33 -2.18 4.76
C LYS A 80 10.38 -2.52 5.90
N MET A 81 10.05 -3.81 6.02
CA MET A 81 9.16 -4.30 7.08
C MET A 81 9.76 -4.03 8.46
N ILE A 82 8.90 -3.59 9.39
CA ILE A 82 9.26 -3.43 10.80
C ILE A 82 9.22 -4.77 11.56
N SER A 83 8.44 -5.73 11.07
CA SER A 83 8.26 -7.05 11.66
C SER A 83 8.90 -8.15 10.81
N THR A 84 9.00 -9.36 11.37
CA THR A 84 9.41 -10.58 10.65
C THR A 84 8.21 -11.35 10.10
N ALA A 85 7.11 -10.66 9.77
CA ALA A 85 5.87 -11.28 9.35
C ALA A 85 6.05 -12.13 8.09
N THR A 86 5.33 -13.25 8.02
CA THR A 86 5.18 -14.03 6.79
C THR A 86 4.16 -13.37 5.87
N ILE A 87 4.56 -13.09 4.63
CA ILE A 87 3.67 -12.57 3.59
C ILE A 87 3.20 -13.74 2.73
N ILE A 88 1.89 -13.90 2.62
CA ILE A 88 1.26 -14.85 1.71
C ILE A 88 0.50 -14.04 0.65
N ILE A 89 0.90 -14.20 -0.60
CA ILE A 89 0.17 -13.64 -1.74
C ILE A 89 -0.78 -14.72 -2.25
N TRP A 90 -2.07 -14.43 -2.26
CA TRP A 90 -3.11 -15.38 -2.67
C TRP A 90 -3.91 -14.82 -3.85
N ARG A 91 -4.15 -15.65 -4.86
CA ARG A 91 -4.98 -15.34 -6.04
C ARG A 91 -6.07 -16.41 -6.14
N ASN A 92 -7.30 -16.01 -6.39
CA ASN A 92 -8.34 -16.95 -6.82
C ASN A 92 -8.19 -17.20 -8.32
N GLU A 93 -8.05 -18.47 -8.68
CA GLU A 93 -8.12 -18.96 -10.06
C GLU A 93 -9.56 -18.96 -10.59
#